data_AF-A0A7K5Q9P9-F1
#
_entry.id   AF-A0A7K5Q9P9-F1
#
_cell.length_a   1.000
_cell.length_b   1.000
_cell.length_c   1.000
_cell.angle_alpha   90.00
_cell.angle_beta   90.00
_cell.angle_gamma   90.00
#
_symmetry.space_group_name_H-M   'P 1'
#
loop_
_entity.id
_entity.type
_entity.pdbx_description
1 polymer ?
#
loop_
_entity_poly.entity_id
_entity_poly.type
_entity_poly.pdbx_seq_one_letter_code
_entity_poly.pdbx_strand_id
1 'polypeptide(L)'
;SDDDVEPIAEFRFVPGDKSALEAMFSAMCECQALHPDPDDEDSDNDYEGDEYDVEARELEQGDIPSFYTYEEGLSHLTAEGQATLERLEGMLAQSVSTQYNMAGVRTED
;
A
#
# COMPACT_ATOMS: atom_id res chain seq x y z
N SER A 1 -9.76 -20.57 17.98
CA SER A 1 -10.95 -20.50 17.14
C SER A 1 -11.01 -19.08 16.65
N ASP A 2 -10.66 -18.86 15.39
CA ASP A 2 -10.64 -17.54 14.71
C ASP A 2 -12.05 -17.14 14.23
N ASP A 3 -13.09 -17.77 14.78
CA ASP A 3 -14.48 -17.73 14.31
C ASP A 3 -15.24 -16.46 14.75
N ASP A 4 -14.61 -15.56 15.51
CA ASP A 4 -15.25 -14.34 16.03
C ASP A 4 -14.90 -13.07 15.22
N VAL A 5 -14.16 -13.19 14.11
CA VAL A 5 -13.94 -12.05 13.20
C VAL A 5 -15.12 -11.98 12.24
N GLU A 6 -16.08 -11.10 12.54
CA GLU A 6 -17.15 -10.81 11.58
C GLU A 6 -16.54 -10.38 10.24
N PRO A 7 -17.01 -10.94 9.11
CA PRO A 7 -16.49 -10.57 7.80
C PRO A 7 -16.78 -9.09 7.55
N ILE A 8 -15.72 -8.32 7.28
CA ILE A 8 -15.82 -6.89 6.97
C ILE A 8 -16.68 -6.70 5.70
N ALA A 9 -17.72 -5.88 5.80
CA ALA A 9 -18.53 -5.46 4.66
C ALA A 9 -18.17 -4.01 4.25
N GLU A 10 -17.80 -3.80 2.98
CA GLU A 10 -17.49 -2.48 2.45
C GLU A 10 -18.73 -1.83 1.81
N PHE A 11 -19.02 -0.57 2.18
CA PHE A 11 -20.06 0.25 1.56
C PHE A 11 -19.47 1.56 1.02
N ARG A 12 -19.97 2.03 -0.13
CA ARG A 12 -19.53 3.29 -0.76
C ARG A 12 -20.69 4.26 -0.89
N PHE A 13 -20.62 5.36 -0.14
CA PHE A 13 -21.54 6.48 -0.28
C PHE A 13 -20.91 7.54 -1.19
N VAL A 14 -21.45 7.70 -2.40
CA VAL A 14 -20.97 8.68 -3.38
C VAL A 14 -22.03 9.78 -3.52
N PRO A 15 -21.78 10.98 -2.98
CA PRO A 15 -22.67 12.12 -3.18
C PRO A 15 -22.73 12.51 -4.65
N GLY A 16 -23.93 12.80 -5.15
CA GLY A 16 -24.11 13.33 -6.52
C GLY A 16 -23.62 14.78 -6.68
N ASP A 17 -23.48 15.51 -5.57
CA ASP A 17 -22.96 16.88 -5.52
C ASP A 17 -21.81 16.97 -4.49
N LYS A 18 -20.70 17.60 -4.90
CA LYS A 18 -19.50 17.79 -4.06
C LYS A 18 -19.80 18.66 -2.84
N SER A 19 -20.78 19.56 -2.92
CA SER A 19 -21.15 20.43 -1.81
C SER A 19 -21.69 19.66 -0.60
N ALA A 20 -22.28 18.48 -0.82
CA ALA A 20 -22.86 17.64 0.22
C ALA A 20 -21.81 16.83 1.00
N LEU A 21 -20.57 16.72 0.49
CA LEU A 21 -19.52 15.91 1.11
C LEU A 21 -19.19 16.39 2.52
N GLU A 22 -19.07 17.71 2.70
CA GLU A 22 -18.75 18.33 3.98
C GLU A 22 -19.81 18.06 5.05
N ALA A 23 -21.09 18.17 4.66
CA ALA A 23 -22.21 17.90 5.55
C ALA A 23 -22.27 16.43 5.98
N MET A 24 -22.02 15.51 5.03
CA MET A 24 -21.96 14.07 5.35
C MET A 24 -20.81 13.74 6.29
N PHE A 25 -19.63 14.32 6.05
CA PHE A 25 -18.46 14.14 6.90
C PHE A 25 -18.71 14.67 8.32
N SER A 26 -19.20 15.91 8.44
CA SER A 26 -19.48 16.53 9.73
C SER A 26 -20.46 15.70 10.58
N ALA A 27 -21.53 15.20 9.96
CA ALA A 27 -22.51 14.35 10.64
C ALA A 27 -21.89 13.03 11.13
N MET A 28 -21.05 12.36 10.32
CA MET A 28 -20.38 11.13 10.74
C MET A 28 -19.43 11.37 11.92
N CYS A 29 -18.67 12.48 11.90
CA CYS A 29 -17.79 12.85 13.01
C CYS A 29 -18.56 13.16 14.29
N GLU A 30 -19.67 13.89 14.20
CA GLU A 30 -20.52 14.20 15.36
C GLU A 30 -21.10 12.92 15.99
N CYS A 31 -21.59 11.99 15.17
CA CYS A 31 -22.10 10.71 15.66
C CYS A 31 -21.01 9.85 16.30
N GLN A 32 -19.81 9.81 15.73
CA GLN A 32 -18.68 9.07 16.31
C GLN A 32 -18.30 9.63 17.68
N ALA A 33 -18.24 10.95 17.83
CA ALA A 33 -17.89 11.59 19.10
C ALA A 33 -18.90 11.29 20.23
N LEU A 34 -20.16 10.98 19.90
CA LEU A 34 -21.19 10.60 20.87
C LEU A 34 -21.10 9.14 21.32
N HIS A 35 -20.36 8.30 20.60
CA HIS A 35 -20.26 6.87 20.82
C HIS A 35 -18.79 6.41 20.84
N PRO A 36 -17.99 6.84 21.84
CA PRO A 36 -16.66 6.30 22.04
C PRO A 36 -16.75 4.81 22.42
N ASP A 37 -15.83 4.00 21.90
CA ASP A 37 -15.77 2.58 22.23
C ASP A 37 -15.36 2.42 23.71
N PRO A 38 -16.07 1.60 24.50
CA PRO A 38 -15.83 1.47 25.94
C PRO A 38 -14.50 0.77 26.27
N ASP A 39 -13.91 0.05 25.31
CA ASP A 39 -12.62 -0.64 25.44
C ASP A 39 -11.45 0.22 24.92
N ASP A 40 -11.70 1.47 24.50
CA ASP A 40 -10.70 2.41 23.96
C ASP A 40 -10.25 3.44 25.04
N GLU A 41 -10.07 2.98 26.29
CA GLU A 41 -9.62 3.82 27.41
C GLU A 41 -8.14 4.26 27.31
N ASP A 42 -7.40 3.81 26.29
CA ASP A 42 -5.94 3.99 26.17
C ASP A 42 -5.46 4.73 24.89
N SER A 43 -6.32 5.40 24.11
CA SER A 43 -5.83 6.21 22.97
C SER A 43 -5.24 7.58 23.38
N ASP A 44 -5.33 7.95 24.67
CA ASP A 44 -4.51 9.00 25.30
C ASP A 44 -3.25 8.39 25.94
N ASN A 45 -2.82 7.20 25.51
CA ASN A 45 -1.47 6.76 25.79
C ASN A 45 -0.53 7.76 25.11
N ASP A 46 0.02 8.67 25.91
CA ASP A 46 1.27 9.36 25.66
C ASP A 46 2.23 8.28 25.15
N TYR A 47 2.29 8.11 23.83
CA TYR A 47 3.26 7.26 23.19
C TYR A 47 4.61 7.95 23.41
N GLU A 48 5.17 7.72 24.59
CA GLU A 48 6.59 7.82 24.90
C GLU A 48 7.28 6.59 24.28
N GLY A 49 6.88 6.23 23.06
CA GLY A 49 7.74 5.42 22.24
C GLY A 49 8.86 6.35 21.84
N ASP A 50 10.09 6.03 22.27
CA ASP A 50 11.31 6.65 21.79
C ASP A 50 11.11 7.00 20.33
N GLU A 51 11.01 8.31 20.05
CA GLU A 51 10.89 8.82 18.70
C GLU A 51 11.99 8.12 17.91
N TYR A 52 11.61 7.32 16.93
CA TYR A 52 12.58 6.57 16.15
C TYR A 52 13.43 7.61 15.43
N ASP A 53 14.61 7.92 16.00
CA ASP A 53 15.53 8.91 15.50
C ASP A 53 16.10 8.39 14.19
N VAL A 54 15.44 8.77 13.10
CA VAL A 54 15.78 8.38 11.73
C VAL A 54 17.22 8.82 11.44
N GLU A 55 17.64 9.98 11.95
CA GLU A 55 18.98 10.55 11.76
C GLU A 55 20.05 9.71 12.50
N ALA A 56 19.76 9.23 13.71
CA ALA A 56 20.68 8.35 14.44
C ALA A 56 20.83 6.98 13.75
N ARG A 57 19.74 6.41 13.21
CA ARG A 57 19.78 5.17 12.42
C ARG A 57 20.47 5.35 11.06
N GLU A 58 20.36 6.51 10.42
CA GLU A 58 21.06 6.83 9.18
C GLU A 58 22.58 6.96 9.39
N LEU A 59 23.02 7.43 10.55
CA LEU A 59 24.44 7.47 10.92
C LEU A 59 25.01 6.10 11.32
N GLU A 60 24.20 5.23 11.92
CA GLU A 60 24.64 3.92 12.42
C GLU A 60 24.52 2.80 11.37
N GLN A 61 23.58 2.91 10.43
CA GLN A 61 23.55 2.11 9.20
C GLN A 61 24.26 2.87 8.10
N GLY A 62 25.59 2.76 8.12
CA GLY A 62 26.40 3.12 6.95
C GLY A 62 25.79 2.51 5.69
N ASP A 63 25.42 3.39 4.77
CA ASP A 63 24.94 3.12 3.41
C ASP A 63 23.47 2.67 3.30
N ILE A 64 22.53 3.55 3.67
CA ILE A 64 21.21 3.55 3.04
C ILE A 64 21.39 4.21 1.67
N PRO A 65 21.24 3.48 0.54
CA PRO A 65 21.45 4.07 -0.76
C PRO A 65 20.31 5.04 -1.03
N SER A 66 20.64 6.33 -1.12
CA SER A 66 19.89 7.27 -1.96
C SER A 66 19.58 6.53 -3.25
N PHE A 67 18.31 6.46 -3.61
CA PHE A 67 17.77 5.76 -4.78
C PHE A 67 18.83 5.41 -5.84
N TYR A 68 19.01 4.13 -6.14
CA TYR A 68 19.91 3.77 -7.22
C TYR A 68 19.34 4.26 -8.55
N THR A 69 20.18 4.95 -9.33
CA THR A 69 19.85 5.20 -10.73
C THR A 69 19.77 3.87 -11.49
N TYR A 70 18.97 3.82 -12.55
CA TYR A 70 18.72 2.58 -13.33
C TYR A 70 20.01 1.83 -13.67
N GLU A 71 21.06 2.55 -14.04
CA GLU A 71 22.34 1.96 -14.46
C GLU A 71 23.17 1.44 -13.28
N GLU A 72 23.16 2.18 -12.17
CA GLU A 72 23.89 1.82 -10.95
C GLU A 72 23.24 0.63 -10.24
N GLY A 73 21.91 0.61 -10.12
CA GLY A 73 21.16 -0.46 -9.46
C GLY A 73 21.28 -1.82 -10.16
N LEU A 74 21.44 -1.85 -11.48
CA LEU A 74 21.65 -3.09 -12.24
C LEU A 74 22.98 -3.77 -11.91
N SER A 75 24.00 -2.98 -11.55
CA SER A 75 25.32 -3.49 -11.17
C SER A 75 25.35 -4.14 -9.79
N HIS A 76 24.40 -3.79 -8.93
CA HIS A 76 24.24 -4.34 -7.57
C HIS A 76 23.39 -5.61 -7.51
N LEU A 77 22.73 -5.99 -8.62
CA LEU A 77 21.97 -7.24 -8.67
C LEU A 77 22.92 -8.43 -8.58
N THR A 78 22.51 -9.45 -7.82
CA THR A 78 23.19 -10.74 -7.82
C THR A 78 23.09 -11.40 -9.20
N ALA A 79 23.97 -12.36 -9.49
CA ALA A 79 23.93 -13.08 -10.77
C ALA A 79 22.57 -13.76 -11.04
N GLU A 80 21.92 -14.26 -9.98
CA GLU A 80 20.56 -14.79 -10.05
C GLU A 80 19.51 -13.69 -10.30
N GLY A 81 19.68 -12.52 -9.69
CA GLY A 81 18.84 -11.34 -9.91
C GLY A 81 18.89 -10.87 -11.36
N GLN A 82 20.09 -10.79 -11.95
CA GLN A 82 20.27 -10.43 -13.36
C GLN A 82 19.63 -11.45 -14.30
N ALA A 83 19.84 -12.75 -14.06
CA ALA A 83 19.24 -13.81 -14.87
C ALA A 83 17.70 -13.82 -14.79
N THR A 84 17.16 -13.51 -13.61
CA THR A 84 15.70 -13.40 -13.41
C THR A 84 15.13 -12.21 -14.17
N LEU A 85 15.83 -11.07 -14.13
CA LEU A 85 15.45 -9.85 -14.84
C LEU A 85 15.43 -10.09 -16.36
N GLU A 86 16.50 -10.67 -16.92
CA GLU A 86 16.60 -10.99 -18.35
C GLU A 86 15.45 -11.91 -18.82
N ARG A 87 15.11 -12.92 -18.00
CA ARG A 87 13.98 -13.80 -18.29
C ARG A 87 12.65 -13.04 -18.34
N LEU A 88 12.42 -12.12 -17.40
CA LEU A 88 11.20 -11.31 -17.35
C LEU A 88 11.11 -10.35 -18.53
N GLU A 89 12.22 -9.69 -18.90
CA GLU A 89 12.29 -8.85 -20.10
C GLU A 89 11.99 -9.64 -21.37
N GLY A 90 12.53 -10.86 -21.48
CA GLY A 90 12.22 -11.78 -22.58
C GLY A 90 10.74 -12.14 -22.67
N MET A 91 10.09 -12.40 -21.52
CA MET A 91 8.64 -12.67 -21.46
C MET A 91 7.81 -11.44 -21.87
N LEU A 92 8.19 -10.25 -21.40
CA LEU A 92 7.55 -8.99 -21.77
C LEU A 92 7.68 -8.70 -23.27
N ALA A 93 8.87 -8.83 -23.85
CA ALA A 93 9.11 -8.65 -25.29
C ALA A 93 8.29 -9.63 -26.18
N GLN A 94 8.11 -10.87 -25.71
CA GLN A 94 7.28 -11.86 -26.40
C GLN A 94 5.77 -11.56 -26.24
N SER A 95 5.35 -11.08 -25.07
CA SER A 95 3.96 -10.73 -24.81
C SER A 95 3.46 -9.54 -25.64
N VAL A 96 4.29 -8.50 -25.86
CA VAL A 96 3.93 -7.37 -26.72
C VAL A 96 3.86 -7.75 -28.21
N SER A 97 4.57 -8.80 -28.62
CA SER A 97 4.52 -9.34 -29.98
C SER A 97 3.29 -10.23 -30.22
N THR A 98 2.72 -10.80 -29.16
CA THR A 98 1.53 -11.65 -29.21
C THR A 98 0.32 -10.81 -28.82
N GLN A 99 -0.31 -10.18 -29.80
CA GLN A 99 -1.58 -9.47 -29.59
C GLN A 99 -2.55 -10.34 -28.79
N TYR A 100 -2.94 -9.84 -27.61
CA TYR A 100 -4.05 -10.29 -26.76
C TYR A 100 -4.12 -11.78 -26.44
N ASN A 101 -3.20 -12.28 -25.62
CA ASN A 101 -3.48 -13.48 -24.84
C ASN A 101 -3.04 -13.25 -23.38
N MET A 102 -3.77 -12.37 -22.70
CA MET A 102 -3.78 -12.42 -21.23
C MET A 102 -4.57 -13.69 -20.86
N ALA A 103 -3.91 -14.66 -20.24
CA ALA A 103 -4.56 -15.90 -19.83
C ALA A 103 -5.77 -15.60 -18.94
N GLY A 104 -6.98 -15.85 -19.45
CA GLY A 104 -8.24 -15.65 -18.73
C GLY A 104 -9.19 -14.58 -19.27
N VAL A 105 -8.79 -13.75 -20.25
CA VAL A 105 -9.75 -12.86 -20.94
C VAL A 105 -10.26 -13.56 -22.18
N ARG A 106 -11.54 -13.95 -22.15
CA ARG A 106 -12.26 -14.31 -23.38
C ARG A 106 -12.46 -13.02 -24.16
N THR A 107 -11.81 -12.90 -25.31
CA THR A 107 -12.20 -11.89 -26.30
C THR A 107 -13.36 -12.49 -27.09
N GLU A 108 -14.58 -12.02 -26.80
CA GLU A 108 -15.78 -12.36 -27.56
C GLU A 108 -15.76 -11.62 -28.91
N ASP A 109 -16.12 -12.33 -29.98
CA ASP A 109 -16.40 -11.82 -31.32
C ASP A 109 -17.90 -11.48 -31.43
#